data_AF-A0A8S3FQU1-F1
#
_entry.id   AF-A0A8S3FQU1-F1
#
_cell.length_a   1.000
_cell.length_b   1.000
_cell.length_c   1.000
_cell.angle_alpha   90.00
_cell.angle_beta   90.00
_cell.angle_gamma   90.00
#
_symmetry.space_group_name_H-M   'P 1'
#
loop_
_entity.id
_entity.type
_entity.pdbx_description
1 polymer ?
#
loop_
_entity_poly.entity_id
_entity_poly.type
_entity_poly.pdbx_seq_one_letter_code
_entity_poly.pdbx_strand_id
1 'polypeptide(L)'
;MSRAAGTLQTTYNATYYPPSLMPGYKGHIPTTQFQYGETFGNATAKYFQDYRSEALNSSQSLYARGGYFPTPYTHQPELVMSDRRRSRDQYLYIPKYSLNNTNFDRTNEIRKFHQLSQEHRDTYIDRSGTLHPVEHFTLPVPNERMYEANLP
;
A
#
# COMPACT_ATOMS: atom_id res chain seq x y z
N MET A 1 -0.13 -14.69 9.91
CA MET A 1 -1.53 -14.23 9.74
C MET A 1 -1.52 -13.00 8.84
N SER A 2 -2.24 -13.06 7.73
CA SER A 2 -2.21 -12.10 6.62
C SER A 2 -2.91 -10.79 7.01
N ARG A 3 -2.25 -9.66 6.72
CA ARG A 3 -2.80 -8.31 6.84
C ARG A 3 -3.46 -7.93 5.52
N ALA A 4 -4.68 -8.39 5.27
CA ALA A 4 -5.45 -7.94 4.12
C ALA A 4 -6.25 -6.67 4.48
N ALA A 5 -6.40 -5.77 3.51
CA ALA A 5 -7.16 -4.54 3.67
C ALA A 5 -8.63 -4.84 4.00
N GLY A 6 -9.17 -4.23 5.07
CA GLY A 6 -10.58 -4.33 5.45
C GLY A 6 -10.90 -5.07 6.75
N THR A 7 -9.90 -5.63 7.45
CA THR A 7 -10.13 -6.19 8.79
C THR A 7 -10.09 -5.06 9.84
N LEU A 8 -11.21 -4.79 10.52
CA LEU A 8 -11.28 -3.82 11.64
C LEU A 8 -10.43 -4.35 12.81
N GLN A 9 -9.23 -3.78 13.01
CA GLN A 9 -8.36 -4.17 14.11
C GLN A 9 -8.83 -3.49 15.39
N THR A 10 -9.56 -4.23 16.23
CA THR A 10 -9.97 -3.79 17.56
C THR A 10 -9.03 -4.35 18.62
N THR A 11 -8.80 -3.59 19.70
CA THR A 11 -7.93 -3.99 20.83
C THR A 11 -8.49 -5.17 21.64
N TYR A 12 -9.73 -5.59 21.37
CA TYR A 12 -10.46 -6.61 22.12
C TYR A 12 -10.52 -7.97 21.43
N ASN A 13 -9.94 -8.11 20.23
CA ASN A 13 -9.89 -9.39 19.52
C ASN A 13 -8.82 -10.31 20.17
N ALA A 14 -9.16 -11.57 20.43
CA ALA A 14 -8.24 -12.56 21.01
C ALA A 14 -6.96 -12.80 20.19
N THR A 15 -6.95 -12.41 18.91
CA THR A 15 -5.79 -12.49 18.00
C THR A 15 -5.04 -11.16 17.84
N TYR A 16 -5.46 -10.10 18.53
CA TYR A 16 -4.81 -8.79 18.47
C TYR A 16 -3.46 -8.82 19.20
N TYR A 17 -2.38 -8.58 18.46
CA TYR A 17 -1.06 -8.33 19.02
C TYR A 17 -0.81 -6.82 18.97
N PRO A 18 -0.67 -6.13 20.11
CA PRO A 18 -0.45 -4.69 20.10
C PRO A 18 0.81 -4.37 19.30
N PRO A 19 0.84 -3.30 18.48
CA PRO A 19 1.97 -2.98 17.62
C PRO A 19 3.31 -2.84 18.35
N SER A 20 3.29 -2.46 19.64
CA SER A 20 4.46 -2.43 20.52
C SER A 20 5.04 -3.81 20.85
N LEU A 21 4.24 -4.87 20.72
CA LEU A 21 4.66 -6.26 20.89
C LEU A 21 4.90 -6.97 19.54
N MET A 22 4.59 -6.33 18.40
CA MET A 22 5.00 -6.85 17.10
C MET A 22 6.49 -6.57 16.89
N PRO A 23 7.30 -7.58 16.51
CA PRO A 23 8.72 -7.34 16.34
C PRO A 23 8.93 -6.31 15.23
N GLY A 24 9.64 -5.22 15.56
CA GLY A 24 10.24 -4.30 14.59
C GLY A 24 11.15 -5.05 13.62
N TYR A 25 11.67 -4.33 12.61
CA TYR A 25 12.56 -4.81 11.54
C TYR A 25 13.19 -6.19 11.80
N LYS A 26 12.66 -7.25 11.15
CA LYS A 26 13.14 -8.64 11.31
C LYS A 26 14.33 -9.00 10.41
N GLY A 27 14.96 -8.00 9.78
CA GLY A 27 16.10 -8.22 8.89
C GLY A 27 17.40 -8.43 9.66
N HIS A 28 18.47 -8.74 8.92
CA HIS A 28 19.81 -8.84 9.49
C HIS A 28 20.32 -7.45 9.91
N ILE A 29 20.80 -7.33 11.15
CA ILE A 29 21.49 -6.13 11.61
C ILE A 29 22.95 -6.48 11.88
N PRO A 30 23.90 -5.79 11.23
CA PRO A 30 25.32 -6.00 11.45
C PRO A 30 25.68 -5.92 12.93
N THR A 31 26.63 -6.74 13.37
CA THR A 31 27.15 -6.76 14.76
C THR A 31 26.20 -7.21 15.87
N THR A 32 24.89 -7.38 15.60
CA THR A 32 23.89 -7.81 16.61
C THR A 32 24.22 -9.17 17.22
N GLN A 33 24.82 -10.09 16.45
CA GLN A 33 25.24 -11.41 16.94
C GLN A 33 26.30 -11.34 18.07
N PHE A 34 27.01 -10.22 18.19
CA PHE A 34 28.01 -10.00 19.23
C PHE A 34 27.50 -9.14 20.39
N GLN A 35 26.25 -8.65 20.30
CA GLN A 35 25.60 -7.83 21.32
C GLN A 35 24.58 -8.69 22.08
N TYR A 36 24.64 -8.66 23.41
CA TYR A 36 23.77 -9.43 24.29
C TYR A 36 23.26 -8.55 25.43
N GLY A 37 22.16 -8.95 26.07
CA GLY A 37 21.57 -8.24 27.21
C GLY A 37 20.43 -7.26 26.85
N GLU A 38 20.10 -7.11 25.57
CA GLU A 38 18.95 -6.33 25.10
C GLU A 38 18.00 -7.20 24.28
N THR A 39 16.71 -6.83 24.24
CA THR A 39 15.76 -7.47 23.31
C THR A 39 16.13 -7.09 21.88
N PHE A 40 15.85 -7.97 20.92
CA PHE A 40 16.11 -7.70 19.51
C PHE A 40 15.49 -6.37 19.06
N GLY A 41 14.28 -6.05 19.50
CA GLY A 41 13.64 -4.75 19.24
C GLY A 41 14.47 -3.55 19.72
N ASN A 42 14.98 -3.60 20.96
CA ASN A 42 15.80 -2.51 21.51
C ASN A 42 17.15 -2.40 20.79
N ALA A 43 17.83 -3.52 20.55
CA ALA A 43 19.10 -3.55 19.82
C ALA A 43 18.94 -3.01 18.40
N THR A 44 17.86 -3.39 17.70
CA THR A 44 17.56 -2.87 16.35
C THR A 44 17.32 -1.36 16.37
N ALA A 45 16.50 -0.87 17.31
CA ALA A 45 16.18 0.55 17.42
C ALA A 45 17.43 1.37 17.73
N LYS A 46 18.26 0.91 18.67
CA LYS A 46 19.54 1.54 19.01
C LYS A 46 20.47 1.59 17.81
N TYR A 47 20.68 0.48 17.12
CA TYR A 47 21.52 0.43 15.91
C TYR A 47 21.10 1.46 14.87
N PHE A 48 19.80 1.59 14.58
CA PHE A 48 19.33 2.57 13.60
C PHE A 48 19.52 4.01 14.07
N GLN A 49 19.37 4.28 15.38
CA GLN A 49 19.66 5.61 15.94
C GLN A 49 21.14 5.92 15.88
N ASP A 50 21.99 4.98 16.26
CA ASP A 50 23.45 5.11 16.23
C ASP A 50 23.93 5.33 14.79
N TYR A 51 23.49 4.50 13.84
CA TYR A 51 23.77 4.65 12.41
C TYR A 51 23.33 6.02 11.88
N ARG A 52 22.11 6.47 12.23
CA ARG A 52 21.62 7.79 11.84
C ARG A 52 22.49 8.89 12.43
N SER A 53 22.86 8.79 13.70
CA SER A 53 23.72 9.77 14.38
C SER A 53 25.13 9.81 13.78
N GLU A 54 25.70 8.67 13.42
CA GLU A 54 27.00 8.56 12.76
C GLU A 54 26.96 9.16 11.36
N ALA A 55 25.91 8.88 10.58
CA ALA A 55 25.67 9.50 9.28
C ALA A 55 25.53 11.02 9.39
N LEU A 56 24.78 11.49 10.40
CA LEU A 56 24.61 12.92 10.68
C LEU A 56 25.93 13.59 11.11
N ASN A 57 26.70 12.98 12.01
CA ASN A 57 27.97 13.50 12.51
C ASN A 57 29.05 13.51 11.42
N SER A 58 29.14 12.46 10.60
CA SER A 58 30.06 12.41 9.47
C SER A 58 29.73 13.42 8.37
N SER A 59 28.45 13.79 8.23
CA SER A 59 27.99 14.83 7.28
C SER A 59 28.45 16.25 7.61
N GLN A 60 29.09 16.49 8.77
CA GLN A 60 29.63 17.80 9.14
C GLN A 60 30.96 18.15 8.43
N SER A 61 31.61 17.20 7.76
CA SER A 61 32.87 17.45 7.05
C SER A 61 32.74 17.24 5.54
N LEU A 62 33.29 18.18 4.74
CA LEU A 62 33.29 18.13 3.27
C LEU A 62 33.96 16.88 2.68
N TYR A 63 34.80 16.20 3.46
CA TYR A 63 35.79 15.24 2.98
C TYR A 63 35.54 13.79 3.42
N ALA A 64 34.46 13.51 4.14
CA ALA A 64 34.13 12.16 4.58
C ALA A 64 33.50 11.34 3.43
N ARG A 65 34.36 10.84 2.53
CA ARG A 65 34.13 9.71 1.60
C ARG A 65 32.97 9.84 0.60
N GLY A 66 33.10 10.75 -0.39
CA GLY A 66 32.37 10.61 -1.66
C GLY A 66 31.61 11.84 -2.17
N GLY A 67 31.69 12.97 -1.46
CA GLY A 67 31.06 14.22 -1.87
C GLY A 67 29.61 14.37 -1.42
N TYR A 68 28.99 15.47 -1.84
CA TYR A 68 27.65 15.90 -1.46
C TYR A 68 26.55 15.07 -2.14
N PHE A 69 26.31 13.85 -1.66
CA PHE A 69 25.10 13.12 -2.04
C PHE A 69 23.92 13.66 -1.22
N PRO A 70 22.83 14.13 -1.85
CA PRO A 70 21.68 14.62 -1.12
C PRO A 70 21.05 13.47 -0.34
N THR A 71 20.92 13.64 0.97
CA THR A 71 20.26 12.67 1.86
C THR A 71 19.33 13.42 2.81
N PRO A 72 18.22 12.80 3.24
CA PRO A 72 17.33 13.40 4.24
C PRO A 72 17.91 13.31 5.67
N TYR A 73 19.09 12.70 5.82
CA TYR A 73 19.73 12.38 7.10
C TYR A 73 20.98 13.22 7.36
N THR A 74 21.00 14.45 6.86
CA THR A 74 22.10 15.42 7.04
C THR A 74 21.64 16.65 7.84
N HIS A 75 22.58 17.31 8.52
CA HIS A 75 22.32 18.57 9.23
C HIS A 75 22.37 19.81 8.33
N GLN A 76 22.81 19.68 7.07
CA GLN A 76 22.91 20.80 6.15
C GLN A 76 21.57 21.02 5.41
N PRO A 77 20.93 22.19 5.56
CA PRO A 77 19.61 22.44 4.95
C PRO A 77 19.65 22.35 3.42
N GLU A 78 20.72 22.80 2.78
CA GLU A 78 20.89 22.75 1.32
C GLU A 78 20.81 21.32 0.74
N LEU A 79 21.37 20.34 1.45
CA LEU A 79 21.34 18.93 1.04
C LEU A 79 19.95 18.30 1.26
N VAL A 80 19.26 18.67 2.33
CA VAL A 80 17.88 18.23 2.58
C VAL A 80 16.92 18.79 1.52
N MET A 81 17.09 20.06 1.15
CA MET A 81 16.28 20.69 0.11
C MET A 81 16.54 20.05 -1.26
N SER A 82 17.79 19.74 -1.59
CA SER A 82 18.12 19.06 -2.84
C SER A 82 17.66 17.60 -2.90
N ASP A 83 17.65 16.86 -1.78
CA ASP A 83 17.05 15.51 -1.70
C ASP A 83 15.53 15.54 -1.91
N ARG A 84 14.85 16.49 -1.24
CA ARG A 84 13.40 16.68 -1.36
C ARG A 84 12.97 16.94 -2.80
N ARG A 85 13.74 17.75 -3.53
CA ARG A 85 13.49 18.03 -4.95
C ARG A 85 13.52 16.76 -5.80
N ARG A 86 14.41 15.81 -5.48
CA ARG A 86 14.64 14.58 -6.26
C ARG A 86 13.65 13.46 -5.93
N SER A 87 13.20 13.36 -4.67
CA SER A 87 12.33 12.29 -4.23
C SER A 87 10.86 12.72 -4.26
N ARG A 88 10.47 13.64 -3.37
CA ARG A 88 9.07 13.97 -3.11
C ARG A 88 8.49 14.90 -4.17
N ASP A 89 9.21 15.95 -4.51
CA ASP A 89 8.72 16.95 -5.46
C ASP A 89 8.61 16.39 -6.87
N GLN A 90 9.47 15.42 -7.23
CA GLN A 90 9.35 14.71 -8.49
C GLN A 90 7.93 14.21 -8.70
N TYR A 91 7.34 13.53 -7.71
CA TYR A 91 5.96 13.01 -7.78
C TYR A 91 4.89 14.09 -7.93
N LEU A 92 5.09 15.27 -7.34
CA LEU A 92 4.14 16.39 -7.43
C LEU A 92 4.09 16.98 -8.84
N TYR A 93 5.23 16.97 -9.54
CA TYR A 93 5.38 17.54 -10.88
C TYR A 93 5.41 16.47 -11.98
N ILE A 94 5.04 15.21 -11.70
CA ILE A 94 4.94 14.19 -12.75
C ILE A 94 3.87 14.62 -13.76
N PRO A 95 4.24 14.81 -15.04
CA PRO A 95 3.26 15.09 -16.09
C PRO A 95 2.27 13.92 -16.19
N LYS A 96 0.97 14.23 -16.15
CA LYS A 96 -0.10 13.25 -16.36
C LYS A 96 -0.40 13.19 -17.85
N TYR A 97 -0.13 12.04 -18.47
CA TYR A 97 -0.45 11.79 -19.87
C TYR A 97 -1.73 10.95 -19.94
N SER A 98 -2.70 11.35 -20.77
CA SER A 98 -3.79 10.48 -21.21
C SER A 98 -3.45 9.92 -22.59
N LEU A 99 -3.59 8.60 -22.76
CA LEU A 99 -3.49 8.00 -24.07
C LEU A 99 -4.78 8.27 -24.85
N ASN A 100 -4.68 8.96 -25.98
CA ASN A 100 -5.81 9.29 -26.85
C ASN A 100 -5.95 8.30 -28.03
N ASN A 101 -5.14 7.23 -28.06
CA ASN A 101 -5.15 6.21 -29.11
C ASN A 101 -6.25 5.15 -28.90
N THR A 102 -7.41 5.55 -28.36
CA THR A 102 -8.54 4.64 -28.22
C THR A 102 -9.11 4.33 -29.59
N ASN A 103 -9.03 3.06 -30.03
CA ASN A 103 -9.67 2.62 -31.26
C ASN A 103 -11.20 2.67 -31.09
N PHE A 104 -11.81 3.69 -31.67
CA PHE A 104 -13.24 3.96 -31.53
C PHE A 104 -14.09 2.82 -32.09
N ASP A 105 -13.71 2.26 -33.23
CA ASP A 105 -14.42 1.17 -33.90
C ASP A 105 -14.43 -0.08 -33.04
N ARG A 106 -13.25 -0.51 -32.55
CA ARG A 106 -13.11 -1.64 -31.60
C ARG A 106 -13.97 -1.43 -30.35
N THR A 107 -14.00 -0.21 -29.83
CA THR A 107 -14.78 0.12 -28.63
C THR A 107 -16.28 0.00 -28.89
N ASN A 108 -16.74 0.43 -30.06
CA ASN A 108 -18.14 0.31 -30.47
C ASN A 108 -18.54 -1.15 -30.73
N GLU A 109 -17.67 -1.95 -31.35
CA GLU A 109 -17.87 -3.39 -31.52
C GLU A 109 -18.05 -4.09 -30.18
N ILE A 110 -17.15 -3.85 -29.22
CA ILE A 110 -17.23 -4.44 -27.88
C ILE A 110 -18.53 -4.03 -27.19
N ARG A 111 -18.90 -2.74 -27.27
CA ARG A 111 -20.14 -2.24 -26.67
C ARG A 111 -21.37 -2.90 -27.28
N LYS A 112 -21.40 -3.03 -28.61
CA LYS A 112 -22.50 -3.69 -29.34
C LYS A 112 -22.59 -5.18 -29.00
N PHE A 113 -21.46 -5.88 -28.97
CA PHE A 113 -21.41 -7.29 -28.58
C PHE A 113 -21.92 -7.50 -27.16
N HIS A 114 -21.50 -6.63 -26.22
CA HIS A 114 -21.99 -6.67 -24.84
C HIS A 114 -23.51 -6.46 -24.80
N GLN A 115 -24.04 -5.47 -25.51
CA GLN A 115 -25.48 -5.22 -25.59
C GLN A 115 -26.25 -6.45 -26.09
N LEU A 116 -25.85 -7.02 -27.23
CA LEU A 116 -26.47 -8.24 -27.78
C LEU A 116 -26.40 -9.43 -26.81
N SER A 117 -25.30 -9.55 -26.07
CA SER A 117 -25.16 -10.61 -25.06
C SER A 117 -26.14 -10.42 -23.89
N GLN A 118 -26.40 -9.17 -23.47
CA GLN A 118 -27.40 -8.89 -22.43
C GLN A 118 -28.82 -9.13 -22.96
N GLU A 119 -29.14 -8.71 -24.18
CA GLU A 119 -30.43 -8.98 -24.82
C GLU A 119 -30.69 -10.50 -24.93
N HIS A 120 -29.67 -11.27 -25.29
CA HIS A 120 -29.74 -12.74 -25.29
C HIS A 120 -29.85 -13.31 -23.88
N ARG A 121 -29.29 -12.67 -22.85
CA ARG A 121 -29.46 -13.11 -21.46
C ARG A 121 -30.91 -12.97 -21.01
N ASP A 122 -31.55 -11.85 -21.36
CA ASP A 122 -32.93 -11.53 -20.99
C ASP A 122 -33.96 -12.52 -21.57
N THR A 123 -33.61 -13.29 -22.60
CA THR A 123 -34.50 -14.35 -23.14
C THR A 123 -34.54 -15.60 -22.27
N TYR A 124 -33.45 -15.93 -21.56
CA TYR A 124 -33.38 -17.09 -20.65
C TYR A 124 -33.67 -16.73 -19.19
N ILE A 125 -33.73 -15.44 -18.86
CA ILE A 125 -34.15 -15.01 -17.53
C ILE A 125 -35.61 -15.41 -17.32
N ASP A 126 -35.87 -16.14 -16.24
CA ASP A 126 -37.22 -16.52 -15.85
C ASP A 126 -38.05 -15.27 -15.54
N ARG A 127 -39.15 -15.08 -16.28
CA ARG A 127 -40.12 -14.00 -16.05
C ARG A 127 -41.29 -14.43 -15.16
N SER A 128 -41.46 -15.74 -14.97
CA SER A 128 -42.58 -16.30 -14.21
C SER A 128 -42.38 -16.18 -12.69
N GLY A 129 -41.13 -15.97 -12.24
CA GLY A 129 -40.78 -15.89 -10.82
C GLY A 129 -40.92 -17.23 -10.10
N THR A 130 -41.01 -18.34 -10.84
CA THR A 130 -41.21 -19.68 -10.28
C THR A 130 -39.90 -20.38 -9.99
N LEU A 131 -38.82 -20.01 -10.69
CA LEU A 131 -37.49 -20.55 -10.44
C LEU A 131 -36.86 -19.90 -9.21
N HIS A 132 -36.50 -20.72 -8.23
CA HIS A 132 -35.80 -20.27 -7.03
C HIS A 132 -34.38 -19.77 -7.39
N PRO A 133 -33.97 -18.58 -6.93
CA PRO A 133 -32.63 -18.09 -7.17
C PRO A 133 -31.60 -18.98 -6.47
N VAL A 134 -30.46 -19.22 -7.14
CA VAL A 134 -29.37 -20.02 -6.57
C VAL A 134 -28.59 -19.18 -5.56
N GLU A 135 -28.73 -19.49 -4.26
CA GLU A 135 -28.14 -18.72 -3.14
C GLU A 135 -26.64 -18.45 -3.25
N HIS A 136 -25.89 -19.29 -3.95
CA HIS A 136 -24.43 -19.24 -3.99
C HIS A 136 -23.86 -18.25 -5.03
N PHE A 137 -24.67 -17.81 -6.01
CA PHE A 137 -24.22 -16.91 -7.08
C PHE A 137 -24.82 -15.51 -6.90
N THR A 138 -24.36 -14.80 -5.88
CA THR A 138 -24.73 -13.39 -5.67
C THR A 138 -23.81 -12.47 -6.47
N LEU A 139 -24.39 -11.56 -7.26
CA LEU A 139 -23.61 -10.48 -7.86
C LEU A 139 -23.10 -9.54 -6.76
N PRO A 140 -21.84 -9.07 -6.84
CA PRO A 140 -21.31 -8.11 -5.87
C PRO A 140 -22.11 -6.81 -5.93
N VAL A 141 -22.75 -6.46 -4.81
CA VAL A 141 -23.52 -5.22 -4.63
C VAL A 141 -22.63 -4.17 -3.96
N PRO A 142 -22.81 -2.87 -4.24
CA PRO A 142 -22.12 -1.81 -3.51
C PRO A 142 -22.32 -1.94 -2.00
N ASN A 143 -21.29 -1.61 -1.22
CA ASN A 143 -21.25 -1.85 0.23
C ASN A 143 -22.48 -1.27 0.97
N GLU A 144 -22.94 -0.08 0.57
CA GLU A 144 -24.13 0.58 1.12
C GLU A 144 -25.37 -0.32 1.07
N ARG A 145 -25.64 -0.96 -0.08
CA ARG A 145 -26.79 -1.85 -0.27
C ARG A 145 -26.65 -3.21 0.41
N MET A 146 -25.42 -3.69 0.61
CA MET A 146 -25.16 -4.95 1.32
C MET A 146 -25.59 -4.88 2.79
N TYR A 147 -25.41 -3.73 3.44
CA TYR A 147 -25.81 -3.55 4.83
C TYR A 147 -27.32 -3.36 4.98
N GLU A 148 -27.97 -2.67 4.04
CA GLU A 148 -29.44 -2.46 4.02
C GLU A 148 -30.24 -3.77 4.03
N ALA A 149 -29.79 -4.80 3.30
CA ALA A 149 -30.47 -6.10 3.22
C ALA A 149 -30.38 -6.94 4.52
N ASN A 150 -29.51 -6.56 5.46
CA ASN A 150 -29.25 -7.28 6.71
C ASN A 150 -29.75 -6.54 7.97
N LEU A 151 -30.53 -5.46 7.80
CA LEU A 151 -31.21 -4.83 8.92
C LEU A 151 -32.51 -5.60 9.26
N PRO A 152 -32.82 -5.80 10.56
CA PRO A 152 -34.03 -6.47 11.02
C PRO A 152 -35.30 -5.67 10.75
#